data_AF-A0A6A6D8Q4-F1
#
_entry.id   AF-A0A6A6D8Q4-F1
#
_cell.length_a   1.000
_cell.length_b   1.000
_cell.length_c   1.000
_cell.angle_alpha   90.00
_cell.angle_beta   90.00
_cell.angle_gamma   90.00
#
_symmetry.space_group_name_H-M   'P 1'
#
loop_
_entity.id
_entity.type
_entity.pdbx_description
1 polymer ?
#
loop_
_entity_poly.entity_id
_entity_poly.type
_entity_poly.pdbx_seq_one_letter_code
_entity_poly.pdbx_strand_id
1 'polypeptide(L)'
;CALSYCWGGPQPSQTIIMNFRNGRKKVAIFSYPRAITDAIVVASRFKIPYLWVHSMCFVQDDAEDIRRELAYMPKIYKHSILTLVASVDISSCERFLRPR
;
A
#
# COMPACT_ATOMS: atom_id res chain seq x y z
N CYS A 1 -3.79 -5.93 8.27
CA CYS A 1 -3.98 -4.45 8.21
C CYS A 1 -4.12 -4.06 6.74
N ALA A 2 -4.92 -3.04 6.42
CA ALA A 2 -5.09 -2.50 5.08
C ALA A 2 -4.81 -0.99 5.08
N LEU A 3 -4.15 -0.46 4.05
CA LEU A 3 -3.89 0.98 3.87
C LEU A 3 -4.76 1.54 2.73
N SER A 4 -5.54 2.57 3.05
CA SER A 4 -6.23 3.44 2.10
C SER A 4 -5.53 4.79 2.08
N TYR A 5 -5.05 5.23 0.91
CA TYR A 5 -4.30 6.47 0.75
C TYR A 5 -4.45 7.01 -0.67
N CYS A 6 -4.40 8.33 -0.84
CA CYS A 6 -4.35 8.96 -2.15
C CYS A 6 -2.97 8.79 -2.78
N TRP A 7 -2.92 8.29 -4.02
CA TRP A 7 -1.66 7.97 -4.68
C TRP A 7 -0.88 9.19 -5.16
N GLY A 8 -1.58 10.14 -5.79
CA GLY A 8 -1.05 11.41 -6.27
C GLY A 8 0.15 11.34 -7.20
N GLY A 9 -0.09 10.92 -8.43
CA GLY A 9 0.92 10.86 -9.50
C GLY A 9 1.69 9.54 -9.56
N PRO A 10 2.73 9.47 -10.42
CA PRO A 10 3.54 8.27 -10.61
C PRO A 10 4.25 7.88 -9.32
N GLN A 11 4.14 6.63 -8.90
CA GLN A 11 4.74 6.14 -7.66
C GLN A 11 5.93 5.21 -7.96
N PRO A 12 7.08 5.40 -7.27
CA PRO A 12 8.26 4.57 -7.48
C PRO A 12 8.05 3.10 -7.07
N SER A 13 7.00 2.82 -6.29
CA SER A 13 6.66 1.49 -5.76
C SER A 13 5.46 0.83 -6.45
N GLN A 14 5.03 1.30 -7.62
CA GLN A 14 3.97 0.63 -8.37
C GLN A 14 4.43 -0.76 -8.84
N THR A 15 3.60 -1.77 -8.62
CA THR A 15 3.84 -3.10 -9.20
C THR A 15 3.48 -3.06 -10.69
N ILE A 16 4.49 -2.80 -11.53
CA ILE A 16 4.46 -3.04 -12.97
C ILE A 16 4.84 -4.50 -13.26
N ILE A 17 4.43 -5.04 -14.42
CA ILE A 17 4.62 -6.46 -14.83
C ILE A 17 6.07 -6.94 -14.60
N MET A 18 7.05 -6.07 -14.80
CA MET A 18 8.48 -6.36 -14.58
C MET A 18 8.84 -6.68 -13.12
N ASN A 19 8.15 -6.10 -12.14
CA ASN A 19 8.40 -6.32 -10.71
C ASN A 19 7.68 -7.56 -10.16
N PHE A 20 6.56 -7.96 -10.75
CA PHE A 20 5.79 -9.14 -10.31
C PHE A 20 6.56 -10.45 -10.53
N ARG A 21 7.25 -10.60 -11.69
CA ARG A 21 8.10 -11.76 -12.00
C ARG A 21 9.36 -11.87 -11.13
N ASN A 22 9.82 -10.77 -10.53
CA ASN A 22 11.08 -10.71 -9.79
C ASN A 22 10.97 -11.07 -8.30
N GLY A 23 9.77 -11.46 -7.83
CA GLY A 23 9.55 -12.26 -6.62
C GLY A 23 10.11 -11.71 -5.30
N ARG A 24 9.23 -11.31 -4.37
CA ARG A 24 9.48 -11.12 -2.92
C ARG A 24 10.92 -10.68 -2.55
N LYS A 25 11.48 -9.68 -3.24
CA LYS A 25 12.76 -9.11 -2.79
C LYS A 25 12.49 -8.32 -1.53
N LYS A 26 13.29 -8.53 -0.48
CA LYS A 26 13.31 -7.65 0.69
C LYS A 26 13.73 -6.28 0.19
N VAL A 27 12.77 -5.39 0.04
CA VAL A 27 13.01 -4.00 -0.36
C VAL A 27 13.19 -3.18 0.92
N ALA A 28 14.21 -2.30 0.92
CA ALA A 28 14.48 -1.46 2.07
C ALA A 28 13.29 -0.53 2.34
N ILE A 29 12.88 -0.43 3.62
CA ILE A 29 11.70 0.34 4.03
C ILE A 29 11.78 1.80 3.54
N PHE A 30 12.98 2.38 3.50
CA PHE A 30 13.25 3.75 3.05
C PHE A 30 12.97 4.03 1.56
N SER A 31 12.76 2.99 0.75
CA SER A 31 12.43 3.15 -0.67
C SER A 31 10.93 3.29 -0.93
N TYR A 32 10.08 3.06 0.09
CA TYR A 32 8.65 3.23 -0.04
C TYR A 32 8.22 4.68 0.20
N PRO A 33 7.11 5.12 -0.44
CA PRO A 33 6.42 6.35 -0.08
C PRO A 33 6.19 6.48 1.43
N ARG A 34 6.22 7.72 1.92
CA ARG A 34 6.21 7.98 3.36
C ARG A 34 4.92 7.50 4.02
N ALA A 35 3.78 7.56 3.33
CA ALA A 35 2.51 6.98 3.79
C ALA A 35 2.60 5.47 4.04
N ILE A 36 3.30 4.72 3.17
CA ILE A 36 3.51 3.27 3.35
C ILE A 36 4.45 3.00 4.53
N THR A 37 5.52 3.78 4.64
CA THR A 37 6.46 3.68 5.76
C THR A 37 5.74 3.90 7.10
N ASP A 38 4.92 4.93 7.19
CA ASP A 38 4.13 5.23 8.38
C ASP A 38 3.12 4.10 8.69
N ALA A 39 2.47 3.54 7.67
CA ALA A 39 1.56 2.42 7.83
C ALA A 39 2.26 1.15 8.34
N ILE A 40 3.50 0.88 7.91
CA ILE A 40 4.34 -0.20 8.43
C ILE A 40 4.65 0.03 9.92
N VAL A 41 5.01 1.26 10.30
CA VAL A 41 5.26 1.62 11.70
C VAL A 41 4.02 1.38 12.56
N VAL A 42 2.84 1.79 12.08
CA VAL A 42 1.58 1.55 12.81
C VAL A 42 1.29 0.06 12.91
N ALA A 43 1.35 -0.69 11.81
CA ALA A 43 1.11 -2.14 11.83
C ALA A 43 2.06 -2.88 12.79
N SER A 44 3.34 -2.50 12.80
CA SER A 44 4.36 -3.05 13.71
C SER A 44 4.04 -2.75 15.18
N ARG A 45 3.64 -1.51 15.51
CA ARG A 45 3.22 -1.14 16.88
C ARG A 45 2.02 -1.94 17.37
N PHE A 46 1.10 -2.30 16.46
CA PHE A 46 -0.05 -3.16 16.76
C PHE A 46 0.25 -4.67 16.63
N LYS A 47 1.51 -5.07 16.41
CA LYS A 47 1.94 -6.47 16.20
C LYS A 47 1.17 -7.18 15.07
N ILE A 48 0.78 -6.44 14.03
CA ILE A 48 0.09 -7.00 12.88
C ILE A 48 1.14 -7.47 11.85
N PRO A 49 1.19 -8.77 11.51
CA PRO A 49 2.25 -9.33 10.66
C PRO A 49 2.08 -8.97 9.17
N TYR A 50 0.88 -8.55 8.74
CA TYR A 50 0.59 -8.28 7.33
C TYR A 50 -0.09 -6.92 7.14
N LEU A 51 0.48 -6.13 6.22
CA LEU A 51 -0.08 -4.89 5.72
C LEU A 51 -0.36 -5.04 4.22
N TRP A 52 -1.62 -4.86 3.84
CA TRP A 52 -2.05 -4.82 2.45
C TRP A 52 -2.01 -3.37 1.94
N VAL A 53 -1.35 -3.17 0.80
CA VAL A 53 -1.22 -1.88 0.12
C VAL A 53 -1.57 -2.09 -1.35
N HIS A 54 -2.72 -1.55 -1.78
CA HIS A 54 -3.26 -1.78 -3.11
C HIS A 54 -2.29 -1.49 -4.26
N SER A 55 -1.44 -0.46 -4.15
CA SER A 55 -0.46 -0.12 -5.20
C SER A 55 0.60 -1.20 -5.45
N MET A 56 0.84 -2.08 -4.47
CA MET A 56 1.86 -3.11 -4.52
C MET A 56 1.29 -4.51 -4.77
N CYS A 57 -0.02 -4.70 -4.61
CA CYS A 57 -0.62 -6.03 -4.59
C CYS A 57 -1.06 -6.56 -5.95
N PHE A 58 -1.18 -5.71 -6.97
CA PHE A 58 -1.56 -6.13 -8.32
C PHE A 58 -0.90 -5.31 -9.42
N VAL A 59 -0.89 -5.88 -10.63
CA VAL A 59 -0.30 -5.29 -11.82
C VAL A 59 -1.14 -4.09 -12.26
N GLN A 60 -0.52 -2.91 -12.31
CA GLN A 60 -1.24 -1.68 -12.66
C GLN A 60 -1.36 -1.43 -14.17
N ASP A 61 -0.59 -2.14 -14.99
CA ASP A 61 -0.63 -2.03 -16.46
C ASP A 61 -1.59 -3.02 -17.14
N ASP A 62 -2.31 -3.84 -16.36
CA ASP A 62 -3.30 -4.78 -16.88
C ASP A 62 -4.70 -4.43 -16.35
N ALA A 63 -5.54 -3.90 -17.24
CA ALA A 63 -6.89 -3.47 -16.90
C ALA A 63 -7.79 -4.62 -16.43
N GLU A 64 -7.60 -5.83 -16.92
CA GLU A 64 -8.39 -6.99 -16.50
C GLU A 64 -7.96 -7.49 -15.12
N ASP A 65 -6.66 -7.49 -14.83
CA ASP A 65 -6.17 -7.80 -13.47
C ASP A 65 -6.60 -6.73 -12.47
N ILE A 66 -6.53 -5.44 -12.83
CA ILE A 66 -7.07 -4.36 -12.00
C ILE A 66 -8.54 -4.61 -11.69
N ARG A 67 -9.36 -4.92 -12.69
CA ARG A 67 -10.80 -5.16 -12.50
C ARG A 67 -11.07 -6.34 -11.57
N ARG A 68 -10.31 -7.43 -11.71
CA ARG A 68 -10.43 -8.60 -10.82
C ARG A 68 -10.04 -8.25 -9.38
N GLU A 69 -8.95 -7.53 -9.19
CA GLU A 69 -8.42 -7.17 -7.87
C GLU A 69 -9.30 -6.13 -7.17
N LEU A 70 -9.86 -5.18 -7.92
CA LEU A 70 -10.89 -4.25 -7.43
C LEU A 70 -12.14 -4.97 -6.93
N ALA A 71 -12.54 -6.09 -7.56
CA ALA A 71 -13.67 -6.89 -7.08
C ALA A 71 -13.38 -7.55 -5.72
N TYR A 72 -12.11 -7.85 -5.42
CA TYR A 72 -11.69 -8.40 -4.12
C TYR A 72 -11.43 -7.36 -3.05
N MET A 73 -11.18 -6.09 -3.42
CA MET A 73 -10.89 -4.99 -2.50
C MET A 73 -11.89 -4.89 -1.32
N PRO A 74 -13.22 -4.90 -1.53
CA PRO A 74 -14.19 -4.83 -0.43
C PRO A 74 -14.03 -5.99 0.56
N LYS A 75 -13.70 -7.19 0.08
CA LYS A 75 -13.46 -8.36 0.92
C LYS A 75 -12.19 -8.18 1.75
N ILE A 76 -11.13 -7.60 1.20
CA ILE A 76 -9.88 -7.35 1.92
C ILE A 76 -10.08 -6.32 3.03
N TYR A 77 -10.75 -5.20 2.75
CA TYR A 77 -11.07 -4.20 3.78
C TYR A 77 -11.96 -4.80 4.88
N LYS A 78 -13.00 -5.56 4.49
CA LYS A 78 -13.92 -6.22 5.43
C LYS A 78 -13.23 -7.19 6.40
N HIS A 79 -12.21 -7.92 5.94
CA HIS A 79 -11.49 -8.91 6.76
C HIS A 79 -10.18 -8.36 7.33
N SER A 80 -9.92 -7.06 7.20
CA SER A 80 -8.74 -6.44 7.79
C SER A 80 -8.94 -6.20 9.29
N ILE A 81 -7.94 -6.57 10.10
CA ILE A 81 -7.93 -6.29 11.55
C ILE A 81 -7.97 -4.77 11.82
N LEU A 82 -7.35 -3.99 10.93
CA LEU A 82 -7.24 -2.55 11.01
C LEU A 82 -7.18 -1.99 9.58
N THR A 83 -7.94 -0.93 9.34
CA THR A 83 -7.83 -0.12 8.12
C THR A 83 -7.23 1.23 8.49
N LEU A 84 -6.06 1.53 7.95
CA LEU A 84 -5.39 2.81 8.06
C LEU A 84 -5.84 3.69 6.89
N VAL A 85 -6.37 4.87 7.20
CA VAL A 85 -6.77 5.85 6.20
C VAL A 85 -5.84 7.04 6.29
N ALA A 86 -4.93 7.19 5.33
CA ALA A 86 -4.10 8.37 5.20
C ALA A 86 -4.93 9.46 4.51
N SER A 87 -5.62 10.26 5.33
CA SER A 87 -6.51 11.35 4.87
C SER A 87 -5.75 12.62 4.48
N VAL A 88 -4.43 12.66 4.66
CA VAL A 88 -3.60 13.84 4.36
C VAL A 88 -3.02 13.75 2.94
N ASP A 89 -3.49 14.70 2.14
CA ASP A 89 -2.91 15.27 0.93
C ASP A 89 -2.88 14.49 -0.39
N ILE A 90 -2.77 15.30 -1.45
CA ILE A 90 -2.91 14.96 -2.88
C ILE A 90 -1.99 13.84 -3.32
N SER A 91 -0.94 13.49 -2.55
CA SER A 91 0.10 12.53 -2.89
C SER A 91 0.60 11.65 -1.74
N SER A 92 0.88 10.39 -2.07
CA SER A 92 1.46 9.36 -1.21
C SER A 92 2.82 9.67 -0.60
N CYS A 93 3.46 10.72 -1.10
CA CYS A 93 4.74 11.20 -0.63
C CYS A 93 4.65 11.80 0.77
N GLU A 94 3.50 12.17 1.31
CA GLU A 94 3.43 12.83 2.61
C GLU A 94 3.40 11.87 3.81
N ARG A 95 3.82 12.39 4.98
CA ARG A 95 3.79 11.67 6.26
C ARG A 95 2.49 11.97 6.97
N PHE A 96 1.78 10.95 7.44
CA PHE A 96 0.62 11.13 8.31
C PHE A 96 0.97 10.99 9.80
N LEU A 97 2.11 10.37 10.12
CA LEU A 97 2.65 10.37 11.49
C LEU A 97 3.50 11.63 11.70
N ARG A 98 2.93 12.63 12.38
CA ARG A 98 3.63 13.84 12.81
C ARG A 98 4.09 13.69 14.27
N PRO A 99 5.30 14.18 14.63
CA PRO A 99 5.69 14.28 16.03
C PRO A 99 4.73 15.23 16.77
N ARG A 100 4.52 14.95 18.06
CA ARG A 100 3.61 15.67 18.94
C ARG A 100 4.21 16.98 19.43
#